data_AF-A0A2H3HCJ3-F1
#
_entry.id   AF-A0A2H3HCJ3-F1
#
_cell.length_a   1.000
_cell.length_b   1.000
_cell.length_c   1.000
_cell.angle_alpha   90.00
_cell.angle_beta   90.00
_cell.angle_gamma   90.00
#
_symmetry.space_group_name_H-M   'P 1'
#
loop_
_entity.id
_entity.type
_entity.pdbx_description
1 polymer ?
#
loop_
_entity_poly.entity_id
_entity_poly.type
_entity_poly.pdbx_seq_one_letter_code
_entity_poly.pdbx_strand_id
1 'polypeptide(L)'
;MPVTNTEIECARNIALLYYLGRIGCKPQKNSIQDCEPIRKADINRALSLQDEKLLTSTLAFLSSIRDDAMSVTAVCVEEKKSSVVVMVAANAKDSHNSSSYLDAVKEGFDKIFRSLNRETPGESRAKAGIL
;
A
#
# COMPACT_ATOMS: atom_id res chain seq x y z
N MET A 1 -14.51 27.49 30.53
CA MET A 1 -13.21 26.86 30.21
C MET A 1 -12.52 27.76 29.19
N PRO A 2 -11.32 28.29 29.44
CA PRO A 2 -10.61 29.13 28.48
C PRO A 2 -10.08 28.28 27.34
N VAL A 3 -10.26 28.75 26.10
CA VAL A 3 -9.76 28.08 24.89
C VAL A 3 -8.24 28.16 24.90
N THR A 4 -7.58 27.02 24.73
CA THR A 4 -6.12 26.89 24.75
C THR A 4 -5.53 27.30 23.40
N ASN A 5 -4.28 27.79 23.38
CA ASN A 5 -3.60 28.15 22.12
C ASN A 5 -3.56 26.99 21.11
N THR A 6 -3.47 25.75 21.58
CA THR A 6 -3.51 24.54 20.75
C THR A 6 -4.85 24.31 20.06
N GLU A 7 -5.97 24.61 20.72
CA GLU A 7 -7.30 24.51 20.11
C GLU A 7 -7.49 25.58 19.02
N ILE A 8 -6.94 26.79 19.25
CA ILE A 8 -6.94 27.88 18.27
C ILE A 8 -6.09 27.53 17.04
N GLU A 9 -4.91 26.96 17.23
CA GLU A 9 -4.06 26.51 16.12
C GLU A 9 -4.68 25.36 15.34
N CYS A 10 -5.29 24.38 16.03
CA CYS A 10 -6.00 23.29 15.39
C CYS A 10 -7.16 23.80 14.53
N ALA A 11 -8.01 24.69 15.08
CA ALA A 11 -9.11 25.31 14.34
C ALA A 11 -8.61 26.12 13.13
N ARG A 12 -7.50 26.84 13.27
CA ARG A 12 -6.87 27.59 12.17
C ARG A 12 -6.37 26.67 11.05
N ASN A 13 -5.70 25.57 11.40
CA ASN A 13 -5.18 24.61 10.42
C ASN A 13 -6.33 23.91 9.68
N ILE A 14 -7.40 23.52 10.39
CA ILE A 14 -8.60 22.94 9.78
C ILE A 14 -9.24 23.95 8.80
N ALA A 15 -9.41 25.21 9.22
CA ALA A 15 -10.00 26.24 8.37
C ALA A 15 -9.15 26.53 7.12
N LEU A 16 -7.82 26.56 7.27
CA LEU A 16 -6.89 26.75 6.16
C LEU A 16 -6.96 25.58 5.17
N LEU A 17 -6.90 24.34 5.65
CA LEU A 17 -7.01 23.14 4.81
C LEU A 17 -8.36 23.08 4.09
N TYR A 18 -9.45 23.45 4.76
CA TYR A 18 -10.78 23.55 4.16
C TYR A 18 -10.82 24.60 3.03
N TYR A 19 -10.21 25.76 3.24
CA TYR A 19 -10.13 26.82 2.24
C TYR A 19 -9.28 26.42 1.04
N LEU A 20 -8.12 25.80 1.27
CA LEU A 20 -7.27 25.28 0.20
C LEU A 20 -7.95 24.15 -0.57
N GLY A 21 -8.66 23.26 0.11
CA GLY A 21 -9.44 22.17 -0.49
C GLY A 21 -10.63 22.65 -1.32
N ARG A 22 -11.15 23.86 -1.07
CA ARG A 22 -12.21 24.50 -1.88
C ARG A 22 -11.74 24.95 -3.27
N ILE A 23 -10.43 25.05 -3.50
CA ILE A 23 -9.86 25.44 -4.81
C ILE A 23 -9.84 24.23 -5.78
N GLY A 24 -10.11 23.01 -5.31
CA GLY A 24 -10.28 21.86 -6.17
C GLY A 24 -11.59 21.91 -6.94
N CYS A 25 -11.52 21.77 -8.27
CA CYS A 25 -12.68 21.37 -9.07
C CYS A 25 -13.35 20.17 -8.39
N LYS A 26 -14.70 20.10 -8.38
CA LYS A 26 -15.40 18.87 -7.93
C LYS A 26 -14.70 17.68 -8.59
N PRO A 27 -14.36 16.61 -7.84
CA PRO A 27 -13.67 15.47 -8.40
C PRO A 27 -14.45 15.02 -9.63
N GLN A 28 -13.85 15.22 -10.80
CA GLN A 28 -14.50 14.84 -12.03
C GLN A 28 -14.57 13.32 -12.00
N LYS A 29 -15.76 12.76 -12.22
CA LYS A 29 -15.89 11.32 -12.37
C LYS A 29 -15.02 10.96 -13.57
N ASN A 30 -13.90 10.28 -13.31
CA ASN A 30 -13.10 9.71 -14.38
C ASN A 30 -14.06 8.87 -15.22
N SER A 31 -14.09 9.08 -16.54
CA SER A 31 -14.91 8.25 -17.41
C SER A 31 -14.29 6.86 -17.41
N ILE A 32 -14.74 6.00 -16.50
CA ILE A 32 -14.37 4.58 -16.41
C ILE A 32 -15.04 3.81 -17.56
N GLN A 33 -15.73 4.47 -18.51
CA GLN A 33 -16.28 3.79 -19.69
C GLN A 33 -15.20 3.09 -20.51
N ASP A 34 -13.93 3.54 -20.44
CA ASP A 34 -12.77 2.84 -20.99
C ASP A 34 -12.04 1.92 -20.01
N CYS A 35 -12.50 1.85 -18.76
CA CYS A 35 -11.92 1.04 -17.69
C CYS A 35 -12.84 -0.12 -17.22
N GLU A 36 -13.93 -0.41 -17.94
CA GLU A 36 -14.64 -1.70 -17.86
C GLU A 36 -13.93 -2.75 -18.73
N PRO A 37 -13.79 -3.97 -18.21
CA PRO A 37 -12.49 -4.49 -17.78
C PRO A 37 -11.52 -4.49 -18.97
N ILE A 38 -10.35 -3.89 -18.82
CA ILE A 38 -9.11 -4.31 -19.50
C ILE A 38 -9.39 -4.99 -20.84
N ARG A 39 -9.82 -4.22 -21.84
CA ARG A 39 -10.33 -4.78 -23.10
C ARG A 39 -9.20 -5.53 -23.80
N LYS A 40 -9.27 -6.86 -23.81
CA LYS A 40 -8.55 -7.79 -24.71
C LYS A 40 -7.00 -7.77 -24.72
N ALA A 41 -6.33 -6.91 -23.97
CA ALA A 41 -4.86 -6.90 -23.86
C ALA A 41 -4.32 -7.84 -22.76
N ASP A 42 -5.10 -8.15 -21.73
CA ASP A 42 -4.71 -9.01 -20.60
C ASP A 42 -5.14 -10.47 -20.75
N ILE A 43 -5.01 -11.04 -21.95
CA ILE A 43 -5.27 -12.48 -22.15
C ILE A 43 -4.25 -13.35 -21.35
N ASN A 44 -3.21 -12.73 -20.77
CA ASN A 44 -2.13 -13.39 -20.04
C ASN A 44 -1.97 -12.92 -18.58
N ARG A 45 -2.91 -12.16 -18.01
CA ARG A 45 -2.86 -11.79 -16.58
C ARG A 45 -3.49 -12.90 -15.74
N ALA A 46 -2.74 -13.43 -14.80
CA ALA A 46 -3.16 -14.50 -13.90
C ALA A 46 -4.08 -14.00 -12.79
N LEU A 47 -3.92 -12.76 -12.33
CA LEU A 47 -4.77 -12.16 -11.30
C LEU A 47 -5.87 -11.29 -11.90
N SER A 48 -7.07 -11.32 -11.33
CA SER A 48 -8.08 -10.30 -11.61
C SER A 48 -7.76 -9.00 -10.85
N LEU A 49 -8.38 -7.89 -11.25
CA LEU A 49 -8.21 -6.62 -10.52
C LEU A 49 -8.75 -6.72 -9.08
N GLN A 50 -9.80 -7.52 -8.86
CA GLN A 50 -10.32 -7.74 -7.52
C GLN A 50 -9.35 -8.56 -6.67
N ASP A 51 -8.69 -9.56 -7.26
CA ASP A 51 -7.69 -10.38 -6.56
C ASP A 51 -6.45 -9.56 -6.22
N GLU A 52 -5.96 -8.72 -7.14
CA GLU A 52 -4.86 -7.80 -6.84
C GLU A 52 -5.21 -6.82 -5.73
N LYS A 53 -6.42 -6.26 -5.76
CA LYS A 53 -6.88 -5.35 -4.70
C LYS A 53 -6.96 -6.06 -3.37
N LEU A 54 -7.53 -7.26 -3.33
CA LEU A 54 -7.65 -8.05 -2.11
C LEU A 54 -6.26 -8.40 -1.56
N LEU A 55 -5.39 -8.96 -2.41
CA LEU A 55 -4.03 -9.34 -2.07
C LEU A 55 -3.22 -8.13 -1.54
N THR A 56 -3.25 -7.01 -2.27
CA THR A 56 -2.52 -5.80 -1.88
C THR A 56 -3.06 -5.24 -0.58
N SER A 57 -4.39 -5.24 -0.36
CA SER A 57 -4.99 -4.74 0.88
C SER A 57 -4.63 -5.61 2.08
N THR A 58 -4.66 -6.95 1.92
CA THR A 58 -4.25 -7.88 2.97
C THR A 58 -2.78 -7.72 3.31
N LEU A 59 -1.90 -7.63 2.30
CA LEU A 59 -0.48 -7.41 2.53
C LEU A 59 -0.20 -6.04 3.15
N ALA A 60 -0.89 -4.98 2.72
CA ALA A 60 -0.78 -3.66 3.33
C ALA A 60 -1.14 -3.71 4.82
N PHE A 61 -2.22 -4.39 5.19
CA PHE A 61 -2.60 -4.61 6.59
C PHE A 61 -1.51 -5.36 7.36
N LEU A 62 -1.01 -6.48 6.82
CA LEU A 62 0.03 -7.29 7.46
C LEU A 62 1.39 -6.57 7.58
N SER A 63 1.68 -5.63 6.68
CA SER A 63 2.92 -4.84 6.70
C SER A 63 2.97 -3.81 7.83
N SER A 64 1.80 -3.40 8.36
CA SER A 64 1.68 -2.41 9.43
C SER A 64 2.00 -3.02 10.79
N ILE A 65 3.23 -3.48 10.98
CA ILE A 65 3.67 -4.19 12.20
C ILE A 65 3.91 -3.26 13.40
N ARG A 66 3.84 -1.94 13.20
CA ARG A 66 3.98 -0.91 14.24
C ARG A 66 2.94 0.19 14.01
N ASP A 67 2.40 0.71 15.10
CA ASP A 67 1.54 1.90 15.09
C ASP A 67 2.40 3.15 15.29
N ASP A 68 3.10 3.54 14.23
CA ASP A 68 4.00 4.71 14.22
C ASP A 68 3.82 5.50 12.92
N ALA A 69 3.38 6.75 13.04
CA ALA A 69 3.18 7.67 11.92
C ALA A 69 4.47 8.01 11.15
N MET A 70 5.64 7.74 11.75
CA MET A 70 6.95 7.92 11.11
C MET A 70 7.41 6.68 10.33
N SER A 71 6.64 5.59 10.35
CA SER A 71 6.98 4.28 9.75
C SER A 71 5.79 3.66 8.98
N VAL A 72 5.01 4.51 8.29
CA VAL A 72 3.90 4.13 7.41
C VAL A 72 4.41 3.32 6.22
N THR A 73 3.88 2.12 6.05
CA THR A 73 4.24 1.21 4.95
C THR A 73 3.41 1.45 3.70
N ALA A 74 4.06 1.26 2.55
CA ALA A 74 3.42 1.12 1.26
C ALA A 74 3.77 -0.26 0.69
N VAL A 75 2.77 -0.94 0.12
CA VAL A 75 2.94 -2.26 -0.50
C VAL A 75 2.53 -2.18 -1.95
N CYS A 76 3.35 -2.76 -2.82
CA CYS A 76 3.08 -2.94 -4.23
C CYS A 76 3.14 -4.43 -4.57
N VAL A 77 2.19 -4.87 -5.40
CA VAL A 77 2.14 -6.24 -5.93
C VAL A 77 2.33 -6.16 -7.43
N GLU A 78 3.37 -6.82 -7.92
CA GLU A 78 3.70 -6.91 -9.34
C GLU A 78 3.52 -8.36 -9.80
N GLU A 79 2.65 -8.57 -10.78
CA GLU A 79 2.51 -9.86 -11.42
C GLU A 79 3.60 -10.06 -12.49
N LYS A 80 4.30 -11.19 -12.43
CA LYS A 80 5.22 -11.69 -13.46
C LYS A 80 4.68 -13.01 -14.02
N LYS A 81 5.15 -13.40 -15.20
CA LYS A 81 4.67 -14.57 -15.97
C LYS A 81 4.35 -15.84 -15.16
N SER A 82 5.07 -16.12 -14.07
CA SER A 82 4.84 -17.28 -13.19
C SER A 82 5.06 -16.97 -11.71
N SER A 83 5.10 -15.69 -11.33
CA SER A 83 5.42 -15.29 -9.96
C SER A 83 4.78 -13.95 -9.60
N VAL A 84 4.59 -13.74 -8.31
CA VAL A 84 4.15 -12.45 -7.79
C VAL A 84 5.31 -11.86 -6.98
N VAL A 85 5.69 -10.64 -7.32
CA VAL A 85 6.69 -9.89 -6.55
C VAL A 85 5.95 -8.90 -5.66
N VAL A 86 6.25 -8.97 -4.37
CA VAL A 86 5.70 -8.04 -3.38
C VAL A 86 6.81 -7.09 -2.99
N MET A 87 6.62 -5.80 -3.24
CA MET A 87 7.56 -4.76 -2.88
C MET A 87 7.01 -3.96 -1.70
N VAL A 88 7.88 -3.63 -0.75
CA VAL A 88 7.53 -2.85 0.43
C VAL A 88 8.42 -1.62 0.51
N ALA A 89 7.80 -0.49 0.79
CA ALA A 89 8.46 0.76 1.16
C ALA A 89 7.89 1.26 2.48
N ALA A 90 8.62 2.14 3.16
CA ALA A 90 8.11 2.86 4.32
C ALA A 90 8.58 4.31 4.25
N ASN A 91 7.76 5.25 4.72
CA ASN A 91 8.29 6.59 4.97
C ASN A 91 9.34 6.47 6.08
N ALA A 92 10.51 7.03 5.82
CA ALA A 92 11.67 6.91 6.69
C ALA A 92 12.16 8.31 7.01
N LYS A 93 12.22 8.67 8.30
CA LYS A 93 12.80 9.95 8.71
C LYS A 93 14.33 9.95 8.52
N ASP A 94 14.96 8.82 8.78
CA ASP A 94 16.41 8.60 8.63
C ASP A 94 16.66 7.22 7.99
N SER A 95 17.58 7.16 7.02
CA SER A 95 17.90 5.93 6.26
C SER A 95 18.40 4.77 7.14
N HIS A 96 18.95 5.08 8.31
CA HIS A 96 19.44 4.08 9.26
C HIS A 96 18.34 3.38 10.07
N ASN A 97 17.24 4.07 10.40
CA ASN A 97 16.17 3.49 11.22
C ASN A 97 15.15 2.72 10.39
N SER A 98 14.87 3.17 9.16
CA SER A 98 13.92 2.49 8.27
C SER A 98 14.39 1.12 7.80
N SER A 99 15.70 0.90 7.67
CA SER A 99 16.26 -0.39 7.28
C SER A 99 15.75 -1.49 8.21
N SER A 100 15.95 -1.35 9.53
CA SER A 100 15.55 -2.38 10.51
C SER A 100 14.05 -2.70 10.49
N TYR A 101 13.22 -1.69 10.25
CA TYR A 101 11.77 -1.86 10.17
C TYR A 101 11.38 -2.60 8.89
N LEU A 102 11.89 -2.16 7.73
CA LEU A 102 11.61 -2.78 6.44
C LEU A 102 12.17 -4.21 6.36
N ASP A 103 13.32 -4.46 6.98
CA ASP A 103 13.91 -5.80 7.10
C ASP A 103 12.98 -6.73 7.91
N ALA A 104 12.40 -6.24 9.01
CA ALA A 104 11.44 -7.02 9.80
C ALA A 104 10.14 -7.32 9.02
N VAL A 105 9.60 -6.33 8.29
CA VAL A 105 8.42 -6.53 7.45
C VAL A 105 8.71 -7.55 6.33
N LYS A 106 9.86 -7.41 5.66
CA LYS A 106 10.30 -8.34 4.62
C LYS A 106 10.48 -9.75 5.18
N GLU A 107 11.11 -9.91 6.34
CA GLU A 107 11.28 -11.21 6.98
C GLU A 107 9.92 -11.87 7.30
N GLY A 108 8.96 -11.09 7.79
CA GLY A 108 7.59 -11.53 8.03
C GLY A 108 6.91 -12.05 6.76
N PHE A 109 7.00 -11.29 5.67
CA PHE A 109 6.48 -11.71 4.37
C PHE A 109 7.18 -12.96 3.82
N ASP A 110 8.51 -13.03 3.89
CA ASP A 110 9.25 -14.20 3.45
C ASP A 110 8.85 -15.47 4.24
N LYS A 111 8.51 -15.35 5.54
CA LYS A 111 7.99 -16.47 6.34
C LYS A 111 6.60 -16.89 5.87
N ILE A 112 5.69 -15.94 5.65
CA ILE A 112 4.33 -16.21 5.16
C ILE A 112 4.39 -16.90 3.79
N PHE A 113 5.14 -16.35 2.84
CA PHE A 113 5.25 -16.91 1.49
C PHE A 113 5.92 -18.29 1.48
N ARG A 114 6.93 -18.51 2.34
CA ARG A 114 7.51 -19.86 2.52
C ARG A 114 6.49 -20.88 3.00
N SER A 115 5.62 -20.52 3.93
CA SER A 115 4.55 -21.40 4.43
C SER A 115 3.52 -21.69 3.33
N LEU A 116 3.06 -20.67 2.61
CA LEU A 116 2.08 -20.83 1.53
C LEU A 116 2.61 -21.67 0.35
N ASN A 117 3.88 -21.48 -0.02
CA ASN A 117 4.52 -22.27 -1.09
C ASN A 117 4.75 -23.74 -0.70
N ARG A 118 4.74 -24.09 0.59
CA ARG A 118 4.93 -25.48 1.04
C ARG A 118 3.68 -26.33 0.87
N GLU A 119 2.51 -25.70 0.89
CA GLU A 119 1.21 -26.37 0.76
C GLU A 119 0.74 -26.50 -0.71
N THR A 120 1.40 -25.82 -1.64
CA THR A 120 1.08 -25.85 -3.08
C THR A 120 2.30 -26.32 -3.88
N PRO A 121 2.37 -27.61 -4.30
CA PRO A 121 3.53 -28.14 -5.05
C PRO A 121 3.65 -27.63 -6.51
N GLY A 122 3.01 -26.50 -6.86
CA GLY A 122 3.02 -25.91 -8.21
C GLY A 122 3.99 -24.74 -8.34
N GLU A 123 4.40 -24.44 -9.57
CA GLU A 123 5.50 -23.52 -9.97
C GLU A 123 5.37 -22.04 -9.53
N SER A 124 4.32 -21.65 -8.82
CA SER A 124 4.06 -20.27 -8.40
C SER A 124 4.91 -19.89 -7.19
N ARG A 125 5.81 -18.91 -7.36
CA ARG A 125 6.69 -18.41 -6.29
C ARG A 125 6.40 -16.94 -5.98
N ALA A 126 6.05 -16.64 -4.73
CA ALA A 126 6.01 -15.26 -4.21
C ALA A 126 7.36 -14.88 -3.57
N LYS A 127 7.83 -13.64 -3.79
CA LYS A 127 9.07 -13.12 -3.20
C LYS A 127 8.91 -11.68 -2.73
N ALA A 128 9.41 -11.36 -1.54
CA ALA A 128 9.44 -10.01 -1.00
C ALA A 128 10.71 -9.24 -1.43
N GLY A 129 10.54 -7.97 -1.77
CA GLY A 129 11.61 -7.00 -2.01
C GLY A 129 11.36 -5.70 -1.24
N ILE A 130 12.43 -4.95 -1.00
CA ILE A 130 12.36 -3.58 -0.46
C ILE A 130 12.64 -2.63 -1.63
N LEU A 131 11.85 -1.56 -1.71
CA LEU A 131 12.02 -0.45 -2.66
C LEU A 131 13.06 0.56 -2.16
#